data_AF-A0A820H1T1-F1
#
_entry.id   AF-A0A820H1T1-F1
#
_cell.length_a   1.000
_cell.length_b   1.000
_cell.length_c   1.000
_cell.angle_alpha   90.00
_cell.angle_beta   90.00
_cell.angle_gamma   90.00
#
_symmetry.space_group_name_H-M   'P 1'
#
loop_
_entity.id
_entity.type
_entity.pdbx_description
1 polymer ?
#
loop_
_entity_poly.entity_id
_entity_poly.type
_entity_poly.pdbx_seq_one_letter_code
_entity_poly.pdbx_strand_id
1 'polypeptide(L)'
;MDYIGATTLLRAENYQIQIVDRSQIKRIAENIIPAIVTTTAMVTGLVCLEVYKLIQGHKKIESYRNACLNLTLPFFAFFESVPPKCQKYLDKEFTLWDRFEVKGDMTLEEFIEYFK
;
A
#
# COMPACT_ATOMS: atom_id res chain seq x y z
N MET A 1 -26.74 14.63 -4.11
CA MET A 1 -26.16 15.48 -3.03
C MET A 1 -27.17 16.36 -2.33
N ASP A 2 -28.18 16.90 -3.03
CA ASP A 2 -29.12 17.85 -2.41
C ASP A 2 -30.04 17.20 -1.37
N TYR A 3 -30.52 15.99 -1.64
CA TYR A 3 -31.27 15.19 -0.65
C TYR A 3 -30.43 14.89 0.60
N ILE A 4 -29.23 14.33 0.43
CA ILE A 4 -28.33 13.99 1.53
C ILE A 4 -27.99 15.23 2.36
N GLY A 5 -27.67 16.36 1.72
CA GLY A 5 -27.38 17.61 2.40
C GLY A 5 -28.56 18.18 3.19
N ALA A 6 -29.76 18.20 2.61
CA ALA A 6 -30.94 18.70 3.31
C ALA A 6 -31.31 17.81 4.51
N THR A 7 -31.28 16.49 4.36
CA THR A 7 -31.60 15.54 5.44
C THR A 7 -30.57 15.60 6.57
N THR A 8 -29.27 15.73 6.26
CA THR A 8 -28.23 15.85 7.30
C THR A 8 -28.35 17.15 8.07
N LEU A 9 -28.71 18.26 7.42
CA LEU A 9 -28.91 19.55 8.08
C LEU A 9 -30.12 19.54 9.02
N LEU A 10 -31.27 19.05 8.56
CA LEU A 10 -32.47 18.91 9.41
C LEU A 10 -32.20 18.02 10.63
N ARG A 11 -31.44 16.92 10.43
CA ARG A 11 -31.02 16.06 11.54
C ARG A 11 -30.05 16.77 12.48
N ALA A 12 -29.10 17.55 11.95
CA ALA A 12 -28.15 18.28 12.76
C ALA A 12 -28.85 19.31 13.65
N GLU A 13 -29.84 20.02 13.12
CA GLU A 13 -30.67 20.99 13.87
C GLU A 13 -31.43 20.32 15.04
N ASN A 14 -32.03 19.15 14.80
CA ASN A 14 -32.75 18.40 15.84
C ASN A 14 -31.87 18.02 17.05
N TYR A 15 -30.57 17.79 16.83
CA TYR A 15 -29.62 17.41 17.89
C TYR A 15 -28.67 18.56 18.28
N GLN A 16 -28.95 19.80 17.83
CA GLN A 16 -28.09 20.98 18.06
C GLN A 16 -26.63 20.77 17.62
N ILE A 17 -26.41 19.97 16.58
CA ILE A 17 -25.10 19.73 15.96
C ILE A 17 -24.79 20.90 15.01
N GLN A 18 -23.51 21.29 14.94
CA GLN A 18 -23.07 22.37 14.06
C GLN A 18 -23.44 22.09 12.60
N ILE A 19 -24.12 23.04 11.97
CA ILE A 19 -24.44 23.04 10.55
C ILE A 19 -23.15 23.17 9.74
N VAL A 20 -22.96 22.24 8.81
CA VAL A 20 -21.77 22.13 7.94
C VAL A 20 -22.10 22.47 6.50
N ASP A 21 -21.10 22.99 5.77
CA ASP A 21 -21.25 23.36 4.37
C ASP A 21 -21.38 22.12 3.45
N ARG A 22 -22.00 22.31 2.28
CA ARG A 22 -22.23 21.27 1.27
C ARG A 22 -20.93 20.60 0.83
N SER A 23 -19.83 21.34 0.78
CA SER A 23 -18.49 20.82 0.43
C SER A 23 -17.99 19.78 1.43
N GLN A 24 -18.19 20.00 2.74
CA GLN A 24 -17.81 19.08 3.80
C GLN A 24 -18.72 17.86 3.83
N ILE A 25 -20.03 18.05 3.65
CA ILE A 25 -20.99 16.95 3.51
C ILE A 25 -20.61 16.06 2.34
N LYS A 26 -20.27 16.65 1.19
CA LYS A 26 -19.81 15.91 0.02
C LYS A 26 -18.55 15.11 0.30
N ARG A 27 -17.54 15.72 0.93
CA ARG A 27 -16.30 15.04 1.28
C ARG A 27 -16.54 13.79 2.11
N ILE A 28 -17.42 13.87 3.12
CA ILE A 28 -17.71 12.76 4.04
C ILE A 28 -18.64 11.73 3.38
N ALA A 29 -19.73 12.18 2.76
CA ALA A 29 -20.73 11.28 2.17
C ALA A 29 -20.18 10.45 1.01
N GLU A 30 -19.26 11.01 0.22
CA GLU A 30 -18.64 10.33 -0.93
C GLU A 30 -17.27 9.72 -0.59
N ASN A 31 -16.80 9.80 0.66
CA ASN A 31 -15.47 9.34 1.08
C ASN A 31 -14.32 9.87 0.20
N ILE A 32 -14.34 11.18 -0.11
CA ILE A 32 -13.33 11.80 -0.97
C ILE A 32 -11.99 11.84 -0.25
N ILE A 33 -10.98 11.20 -0.84
CA ILE A 33 -9.59 11.27 -0.39
C ILE A 33 -8.96 12.57 -0.94
N PRO A 34 -8.46 13.48 -0.08
CA PRO A 34 -7.85 14.71 -0.55
C PRO A 34 -6.53 14.41 -1.28
N ALA A 35 -6.35 15.01 -2.46
CA ALA A 35 -5.15 14.87 -3.27
C ALA A 35 -4.73 16.24 -3.83
N ILE A 36 -3.42 16.45 -3.97
CA ILE A 36 -2.83 17.63 -4.58
C ILE A 36 -1.63 17.22 -5.42
N VAL A 37 -1.40 17.92 -6.53
CA VAL A 37 -0.35 17.57 -7.50
C VAL A 37 1.04 17.57 -6.87
N THR A 38 1.28 18.40 -5.85
CA THR A 38 2.60 18.51 -5.19
C THR A 38 3.01 17.22 -4.47
N THR A 39 2.09 16.56 -3.74
CA THR A 39 2.38 15.28 -3.08
C THR A 39 2.53 14.17 -4.12
N THR A 40 1.71 14.15 -5.18
CA THR A 40 1.82 13.16 -6.26
C THR A 40 3.13 13.29 -7.03
N ALA A 41 3.54 14.51 -7.40
CA ALA A 41 4.79 14.77 -8.10
C ALA A 41 6.00 14.38 -7.24
N MET A 42 5.95 14.65 -5.93
CA MET A 42 7.02 14.25 -5.03
C MET A 42 7.13 12.73 -4.90
N VAL A 43 6.02 12.04 -4.63
CA VAL A 43 6.00 10.57 -4.47
C VAL A 43 6.49 9.90 -5.75
N THR A 44 6.02 10.35 -6.92
CA THR A 44 6.47 9.81 -8.21
C THR A 44 7.94 10.04 -8.46
N GLY A 45 8.48 11.23 -8.15
CA GLY A 45 9.92 11.51 -8.23
C GLY A 45 10.76 10.56 -7.38
N LEU A 46 10.34 10.29 -6.13
CA LEU A 46 11.03 9.35 -5.24
C LEU A 46 10.96 7.91 -5.77
N VAL A 47 9.82 7.49 -6.31
CA VAL A 47 9.67 6.16 -6.94
C VAL A 47 10.62 6.02 -8.14
N CYS A 48 10.73 7.05 -8.99
CA CYS A 48 11.66 7.02 -10.12
C CYS A 48 13.12 6.82 -9.69
N LEU A 49 13.53 7.37 -8.53
CA LEU A 49 14.87 7.14 -7.98
C LEU A 49 15.11 5.68 -7.59
N GLU A 50 14.12 5.02 -6.99
CA GLU A 50 14.23 3.58 -6.64
C GLU A 50 14.23 2.70 -7.91
N VAL A 51 13.48 3.09 -8.95
CA VAL A 51 13.48 2.39 -10.25
C VAL A 51 14.88 2.35 -10.87
N TYR A 52 15.66 3.44 -10.77
CA TYR A 52 17.04 3.43 -11.27
C TYR A 52 17.91 2.37 -10.58
N LYS A 53 17.75 2.15 -9.28
CA LYS A 53 18.50 1.12 -8.53
C LYS A 53 18.13 -0.28 -8.97
N LEU A 54 16.85 -0.50 -9.29
CA LEU A 54 16.35 -1.76 -9.82
C LEU A 54 16.94 -2.05 -11.20
N ILE A 55 16.97 -1.06 -12.10
CA ILE A 55 17.55 -1.20 -13.44
C ILE A 55 19.06 -1.48 -13.38
N GLN A 56 19.77 -0.88 -12.41
CA GLN A 56 21.19 -1.14 -12.18
C GLN A 56 21.46 -2.52 -11.52
N GLY A 57 20.43 -3.27 -11.13
CA GLY A 57 20.58 -4.61 -10.57
C GLY A 57 21.11 -4.62 -9.14
N HIS A 58 20.81 -3.60 -8.32
CA HIS A 58 21.22 -3.57 -6.92
C HIS A 58 20.55 -4.73 -6.16
N LYS A 59 21.37 -5.61 -5.56
CA LYS A 59 20.90 -6.79 -4.79
C LYS A 59 20.90 -6.58 -3.27
N LYS A 60 21.53 -5.52 -2.79
CA LYS A 60 21.62 -5.21 -1.35
C LYS A 60 20.34 -4.48 -0.91
N ILE A 61 19.75 -4.95 0.19
CA ILE A 61 18.57 -4.35 0.80
C ILE A 61 18.85 -2.90 1.25
N GLU A 62 20.05 -2.64 1.77
CA GLU A 62 20.51 -1.31 2.24
C GLU A 62 20.48 -0.21 1.15
N SER A 63 20.55 -0.62 -0.12
CA SER A 63 20.46 0.27 -1.27
C SER A 63 19.05 0.83 -1.45
N TYR A 64 18.02 0.09 -1.05
CA TYR A 64 16.62 0.48 -1.19
C TYR A 64 16.15 1.28 0.03
N ARG A 65 15.35 2.30 -0.22
CA ARG A 65 14.79 3.14 0.85
C ARG A 65 13.29 3.29 0.63
N ASN A 66 12.52 3.02 1.67
CA ASN A 66 11.12 3.41 1.76
C ASN A 66 11.05 4.86 2.23
N ALA A 67 10.10 5.62 1.68
CA ALA A 67 9.90 7.02 2.03
C ALA A 67 8.51 7.24 2.65
N CYS A 68 8.47 7.91 3.79
CA CYS A 68 7.27 8.47 4.38
C CYS A 68 7.40 9.99 4.44
N LEU A 69 6.37 10.71 3.98
CA LEU A 69 6.43 12.16 3.85
C LEU A 69 5.12 12.83 4.28
N ASN A 70 5.27 13.98 4.95
CA ASN A 70 4.17 14.88 5.29
C ASN A 70 4.60 16.32 4.99
N LEU A 71 4.13 16.84 3.85
CA LEU A 71 4.48 18.18 3.37
C LEU A 71 3.92 19.32 4.21
N THR A 72 2.94 19.06 5.07
CA THR A 72 2.40 20.07 5.98
C THR A 72 3.40 20.43 7.08
N LEU A 73 4.18 19.45 7.57
CA LEU A 73 5.22 19.59 8.60
C LEU A 73 6.64 19.51 8.02
N PRO A 74 6.81 19.81 6.73
CA PRO A 74 7.94 19.39 5.89
C PRO A 74 8.73 18.15 6.35
N PHE A 75 8.02 17.07 6.70
CA PHE A 75 8.62 15.87 7.27
C PHE A 75 8.97 14.86 6.18
N PHE A 76 10.20 14.36 6.21
CA PHE A 76 10.70 13.30 5.35
C PHE A 76 11.41 12.24 6.18
N ALA A 77 10.93 11.01 6.13
CA ALA A 77 11.56 9.87 6.77
C ALA A 77 11.88 8.81 5.74
N PHE A 78 13.14 8.39 5.71
CA PHE A 78 13.62 7.28 4.90
C PHE A 78 14.01 6.13 5.81
N PHE A 79 13.53 4.93 5.51
CA PHE A 79 13.83 3.72 6.26
C PHE A 79 14.15 2.57 5.31
N GLU A 80 14.92 1.61 5.80
CA GLU A 80 15.34 0.46 5.02
C GLU A 80 14.17 -0.50 4.83
N SER A 81 14.20 -1.25 3.73
CA SER A 81 13.22 -2.30 3.50
C SER A 81 13.45 -3.46 4.48
N VAL A 82 12.34 -4.04 4.95
CA VAL A 82 12.38 -5.16 5.89
C VAL A 82 12.82 -6.41 5.12
N PRO A 83 13.79 -7.18 5.63
CA PRO A 83 14.18 -8.43 4.99
C PRO A 83 13.01 -9.43 4.96
N PRO A 84 12.96 -10.32 3.96
CA PRO A 84 11.91 -11.33 3.89
C PRO A 84 11.99 -12.24 5.11
N LYS A 85 10.82 -12.62 5.66
CA LYS A 85 10.76 -13.59 6.75
C LYS A 85 11.14 -14.97 6.22
N CYS A 86 12.21 -15.56 6.75
CA CYS A 86 12.56 -16.96 6.50
C CYS A 86 11.71 -17.86 7.39
N GLN A 87 10.94 -18.75 6.78
CA GLN A 87 10.22 -19.83 7.45
C GLN A 87 10.98 -21.13 7.26
N LYS A 88 10.89 -22.04 8.24
CA LYS A 88 11.53 -23.35 8.16
C LYS A 88 10.45 -24.42 8.03
N TYR A 89 10.59 -25.27 7.01
CA TYR A 89 9.83 -26.50 6.89
C TYR A 89 10.81 -27.66 6.86
N LEU A 90 10.79 -28.50 7.90
CA LEU A 90 11.80 -29.53 8.15
C LEU A 90 13.21 -28.88 8.14
N ASP A 91 14.10 -29.31 7.24
CA ASP A 91 15.46 -28.80 7.05
C ASP A 91 15.58 -27.72 5.96
N LYS A 92 14.48 -27.36 5.29
CA LYS A 92 14.48 -26.35 4.21
C LYS A 92 14.02 -25.00 4.75
N GLU A 93 14.87 -23.98 4.57
CA GLU A 93 14.47 -22.59 4.77
C GLU A 93 13.86 -22.06 3.48
N PHE A 94 12.69 -21.42 3.58
CA PHE A 94 12.01 -20.79 2.46
C PHE A 94 11.52 -19.39 2.83
N THR A 95 11.44 -18.53 1.84
CA THR A 95 10.97 -17.15 1.94
C THR A 95 9.67 -16.97 1.15
N LEU A 96 9.07 -15.79 1.24
CA LEU A 96 7.88 -15.43 0.45
C LEU A 96 8.09 -15.57 -1.07
N TRP A 97 9.34 -15.47 -1.54
CA TRP A 97 9.68 -15.44 -2.95
C TRP A 97 10.03 -16.82 -3.52
N ASP A 98 10.16 -17.83 -2.65
CA ASP A 98 10.47 -19.19 -3.08
C ASP A 98 9.19 -19.92 -3.50
N ARG A 99 9.31 -20.71 -4.58
CA ARG A 99 8.21 -21.51 -5.12
C ARG A 99 8.72 -22.86 -5.59
N PHE A 100 7.88 -23.87 -5.47
CA PHE A 100 8.14 -25.17 -6.07
C PHE A 100 7.72 -25.14 -7.54
N GLU A 101 8.70 -25.18 -8.44
CA GLU A 101 8.45 -25.29 -9.87
C GLU A 101 8.41 -26.76 -10.28
N VAL A 102 7.22 -27.28 -10.50
CA VAL A 102 6.98 -28.63 -11.01
C VAL A 102 6.74 -28.55 -12.51
N LYS A 103 7.57 -29.24 -13.30
CA LYS A 103 7.49 -29.20 -14.78
C LYS A 103 6.72 -30.41 -15.31
N GLY A 104 5.64 -30.15 -16.05
CA GLY A 104 4.86 -31.16 -16.79
C GLY A 104 3.60 -31.63 -16.08
N ASP A 105 2.76 -32.36 -16.81
CA ASP A 105 1.56 -33.02 -16.28
C ASP A 105 1.98 -34.34 -15.64
N MET A 106 2.19 -34.32 -14.31
CA MET A 106 2.47 -35.52 -13.54
C MET A 106 1.19 -36.12 -12.96
N THR A 107 1.17 -37.43 -12.82
CA THR A 107 0.08 -38.11 -12.11
C THR A 107 0.13 -37.76 -10.62
N LEU A 108 -1.00 -37.90 -9.92
CA LEU A 108 -1.09 -37.63 -8.48
C LEU A 108 -0.10 -38.48 -7.67
N GLU A 109 0.15 -39.71 -8.12
CA GLU A 109 1.10 -40.62 -7.47
C GLU A 109 2.55 -40.12 -7.59
N GLU A 110 2.97 -39.71 -8.79
CA GLU A 110 4.31 -39.14 -9.05
C GLU A 110 4.53 -37.82 -8.30
N PHE A 111 3.50 -36.97 -8.17
CA PHE A 111 3.58 -35.73 -7.39
C PHE A 111 3.80 -36.01 -5.90
N ILE A 112 3.08 -36.99 -5.33
CA ILE A 112 3.25 -37.37 -3.93
C ILE A 112 4.63 -37.99 -3.68
N GLU A 113 5.15 -38.78 -4.63
CA GLU A 113 6.50 -39.34 -4.53
C GLU A 113 7.59 -38.27 -4.64
N TYR A 114 7.37 -37.22 -5.44
CA TYR A 114 8.31 -36.10 -5.59
C TYR A 114 8.46 -35.23 -4.32
N PHE A 115 7.40 -35.10 -3.52
CA PHE A 115 7.38 -34.26 -2.30
C PHE A 115 7.49 -35.03 -0.99
N LYS A 116 7.47 -36.37 -1.02
CA LYS A 116 7.78 -37.23 0.14
C LYS A 116 9.25 -37.09 0.56
#